data_AF-A0A444IYY3-F1
#
_entry.id   AF-A0A444IYY3-F1
#
_cell.length_a   1.000
_cell.length_b   1.000
_cell.length_c   1.000
_cell.angle_alpha   90.00
_cell.angle_beta   90.00
_cell.angle_gamma   90.00
#
_symmetry.space_group_name_H-M   'P 1'
#
loop_
_entity.id
_entity.type
_entity.pdbx_description
1 polymer ?
#
loop_
_entity_poly.entity_id
_entity_poly.type
_entity_poly.pdbx_seq_one_letter_code
_entity_poly.pdbx_strand_id
1 'polypeptide(L)'
;SRSSSSDDSDYHFGHPMTVFLLLSCLGGYSVVRYQQISSETATADTALVSAVQGNIEQSKKWSPTQKEKTVERYLSLSAQALEGEEKPEFMVWPETALPFYPAREPLMNRVRTFVRKK
;
A
#
# COMPACT_ATOMS: atom_id res chain seq x y z
N SER A 1 -64.64 29.94 11.91
CA SER A 1 -63.24 29.81 11.44
C SER A 1 -62.52 28.84 12.36
N ARG A 2 -61.84 27.81 11.83
CA ARG A 2 -61.30 26.69 12.61
C ARG A 2 -60.07 26.06 11.94
N SER A 3 -58.87 26.39 12.42
CA SER A 3 -57.56 25.74 12.17
C SER A 3 -56.52 26.57 12.94
N SER A 4 -55.80 26.12 13.98
CA SER A 4 -55.13 24.85 14.28
C SER A 4 -53.78 24.68 13.57
N SER A 5 -52.71 25.04 14.30
CA SER A 5 -51.27 24.77 14.08
C SER A 5 -50.53 25.59 15.15
N SER A 6 -50.31 25.16 16.40
CA SER A 6 -50.01 23.83 16.96
C SER A 6 -48.64 23.30 16.50
N ASP A 7 -47.72 23.26 17.46
CA ASP A 7 -46.35 22.70 17.48
C ASP A 7 -45.34 23.15 16.42
N ASP A 8 -44.39 23.98 16.86
CA ASP A 8 -43.15 24.28 16.13
C ASP A 8 -41.95 24.54 17.09
N SER A 9 -41.97 23.97 18.31
CA SER A 9 -41.06 24.35 19.42
C SER A 9 -40.23 23.23 20.06
N ASP A 10 -40.31 21.98 19.61
CA ASP A 10 -39.72 20.83 20.33
C ASP A 10 -38.42 20.24 19.72
N TYR A 11 -37.93 20.78 18.59
CA TYR A 11 -36.77 20.20 17.88
C TYR A 11 -35.39 20.69 18.33
N HIS A 12 -35.27 21.82 19.03
CA HIS A 12 -33.97 22.51 19.14
C HIS A 12 -33.03 22.05 20.28
N PHE A 13 -33.51 21.31 21.28
CA PHE A 13 -32.70 21.01 22.49
C PHE A 13 -32.04 19.61 22.51
N GLY A 14 -32.60 18.62 21.80
CA GLY A 14 -32.08 17.25 21.82
C GLY A 14 -30.89 16.98 20.89
N HIS A 15 -30.86 17.62 19.72
CA HIS A 15 -29.84 17.37 18.69
C HIS A 15 -28.37 17.59 19.12
N PRO A 16 -27.98 18.68 19.80
CA PRO A 16 -26.57 18.88 20.17
C PRO A 16 -26.07 17.81 21.15
N MET A 17 -26.93 17.36 22.08
CA MET A 17 -26.56 16.31 23.03
C MET A 17 -26.44 14.94 22.33
N THR A 18 -27.33 14.62 21.40
CA THR A 18 -27.22 13.40 20.58
C THR A 18 -25.96 13.41 19.71
N VAL A 19 -25.62 14.53 19.07
CA VAL A 19 -24.38 14.66 18.28
C VAL A 19 -23.15 14.52 19.17
N PHE A 20 -23.12 15.16 20.35
CA PHE A 20 -22.01 15.03 21.30
C PHE A 20 -21.83 13.58 21.77
N LEU A 21 -22.93 12.87 22.07
CA LEU A 21 -22.90 11.47 22.47
C LEU A 21 -22.41 10.56 21.33
N LEU A 22 -22.87 10.76 20.09
CA LEU A 22 -22.38 10.03 18.91
C LEU A 22 -20.89 10.27 18.67
N LEU A 23 -20.41 11.52 18.76
CA LEU A 23 -18.99 11.83 18.65
C LEU A 23 -18.16 11.21 19.79
N SER A 24 -18.68 11.20 21.01
CA SER A 24 -18.02 10.58 22.17
C SER A 24 -17.92 9.05 22.00
N CYS A 25 -18.99 8.40 21.53
CA CYS A 25 -18.99 6.97 21.23
C CYS A 25 -18.04 6.63 20.07
N LEU A 26 -18.05 7.41 18.99
CA LEU A 26 -17.17 7.21 17.84
C LEU A 26 -15.69 7.41 18.22
N GLY A 27 -15.39 8.45 18.99
CA GLY A 27 -14.04 8.71 19.51
C GLY A 27 -13.56 7.62 20.45
N GLY A 28 -14.39 7.24 21.44
CA GLY A 28 -14.08 6.15 22.37
C GLY A 28 -13.84 4.81 21.67
N TYR A 29 -14.72 4.43 20.73
CA TYR A 29 -14.55 3.24 19.90
C TYR A 29 -13.27 3.31 19.08
N SER A 30 -12.96 4.46 18.47
CA SER A 30 -11.74 4.65 17.68
C SER A 30 -10.47 4.47 18.53
N VAL A 31 -10.45 4.99 19.77
CA VAL A 31 -9.33 4.80 20.70
C VAL A 31 -9.17 3.33 21.08
N VAL A 32 -10.25 2.65 21.46
CA VAL A 32 -10.22 1.23 21.84
C VAL A 32 -9.76 0.35 20.66
N ARG A 33 -10.28 0.58 19.45
CA ARG A 33 -9.86 -0.16 18.26
C ARG A 33 -8.42 0.14 17.85
N TYR A 34 -7.98 1.39 17.96
CA TYR A 34 -6.59 1.77 17.70
C TYR A 34 -5.64 1.04 18.66
N GLN A 35 -5.91 1.07 19.97
CA GLN A 35 -5.11 0.36 20.96
C GLN A 35 -5.07 -1.16 20.70
N GLN A 36 -6.22 -1.77 20.38
CA GLN A 36 -6.29 -3.18 20.05
C GLN A 36 -5.42 -3.52 18.83
N ILE A 37 -5.63 -2.83 17.69
CA ILE A 37 -4.87 -3.05 16.46
C ILE A 37 -3.37 -2.82 16.67
N SER A 38 -2.99 -1.78 17.43
CA SER A 38 -1.59 -1.51 17.77
C SER A 38 -0.97 -2.63 18.60
N SER A 39 -1.71 -3.20 19.57
CA SER A 39 -1.21 -4.33 20.37
C SER A 39 -1.07 -5.61 19.55
N GLU A 40 -2.05 -5.92 18.69
CA GLU A 40 -2.01 -7.06 17.77
C GLU A 40 -0.84 -6.93 16.78
N THR A 41 -0.62 -5.73 16.23
CA THR A 41 0.48 -5.44 15.28
C THR A 41 1.86 -5.48 15.96
N ALA A 42 1.98 -5.02 17.20
CA ALA A 42 3.23 -5.02 17.95
C ALA A 42 3.71 -6.42 18.36
N THR A 43 2.82 -7.41 18.36
CA THR A 43 3.12 -8.82 18.64
C THR A 43 3.06 -9.72 17.41
N ALA A 44 2.75 -9.17 16.23
CA ALA A 44 2.72 -9.93 14.98
C ALA A 44 4.14 -10.21 14.49
N ASP A 45 4.33 -11.36 13.84
CA ASP A 45 5.58 -11.67 13.13
C ASP A 45 5.81 -10.62 12.02
N THR A 46 6.97 -9.96 12.07
CA THR A 46 7.38 -8.98 11.07
C THR A 46 8.32 -9.64 10.06
N ALA A 47 8.11 -9.39 8.77
CA ALA A 47 9.04 -9.81 7.72
C ALA A 47 9.72 -8.61 7.07
N LEU A 48 11.01 -8.72 6.77
CA LEU A 48 11.75 -7.64 6.09
C LEU A 48 11.46 -7.68 4.58
N VAL A 49 10.79 -6.64 4.07
CA VAL A 49 10.40 -6.53 2.66
C VAL A 49 11.17 -5.42 1.95
N SER A 50 11.89 -5.78 0.88
CA SER A 50 12.56 -4.80 0.00
C SER A 50 11.69 -4.45 -1.20
N ALA A 51 11.31 -3.18 -1.34
CA ALA A 51 10.59 -2.65 -2.49
C ALA A 51 11.56 -1.97 -3.46
N VAL A 52 11.78 -2.59 -4.63
CA VAL A 52 12.76 -2.10 -5.61
C VAL A 52 12.11 -1.08 -6.55
N GLN A 53 12.62 0.16 -6.58
CA GLN A 53 12.14 1.21 -7.49
C GLN A 53 13.21 1.58 -8.53
N GLY A 54 12.94 1.31 -9.81
CA GLY A 54 13.89 1.58 -10.90
C GLY A 54 14.01 3.05 -11.33
N ASN A 55 13.04 3.89 -10.97
CA ASN A 55 12.89 5.30 -11.37
C ASN A 55 13.14 5.56 -12.88
N ILE A 56 12.37 4.88 -13.74
CA ILE A 56 12.56 4.91 -15.20
C ILE A 56 11.64 5.95 -15.84
N GLU A 57 12.23 6.95 -16.50
CA GLU A 57 11.53 8.01 -17.22
C GLU A 57 10.48 7.44 -18.20
N GLN A 58 9.24 7.92 -18.07
CA GLN A 58 8.12 7.40 -18.88
C GLN A 58 8.29 7.67 -20.40
N SER A 59 8.98 8.75 -20.76
CA SER A 59 9.21 9.20 -22.15
C SER A 59 10.07 8.26 -23.00
N LYS A 60 10.77 7.28 -22.39
CA LYS A 60 11.75 6.43 -23.07
C LYS A 60 11.35 4.96 -23.23
N LYS A 61 10.30 4.50 -22.54
CA LYS A 61 10.02 3.08 -22.23
C LYS A 61 9.94 2.08 -23.41
N TRP A 62 9.70 2.53 -24.64
CA TRP A 62 9.23 1.66 -25.73
C TRP A 62 10.27 1.17 -26.75
N SER A 63 11.56 1.49 -26.60
CA SER A 63 12.59 0.91 -27.48
C SER A 63 13.04 -0.50 -27.01
N PRO A 64 13.36 -1.43 -27.93
CA PRO A 64 13.83 -2.78 -27.55
C PRO A 64 15.04 -2.74 -26.61
N THR A 65 16.00 -1.84 -26.88
CA THR A 65 17.21 -1.61 -26.06
C THR A 65 16.89 -1.17 -24.62
N GLN A 66 15.70 -0.63 -24.36
CA GLN A 66 15.32 -0.16 -23.03
C GLN A 66 14.43 -1.14 -22.27
N LYS A 67 13.92 -2.20 -22.91
CA LYS A 67 13.45 -3.40 -22.17
C LYS A 67 14.61 -4.05 -21.43
N GLU A 68 15.75 -4.23 -22.10
CA GLU A 68 16.94 -4.85 -21.52
C GLU A 68 17.54 -4.01 -20.39
N LYS A 69 17.75 -2.71 -20.63
CA LYS A 69 18.23 -1.77 -19.60
C LYS A 69 17.29 -1.69 -18.39
N THR A 70 15.97 -1.80 -18.60
CA THR A 70 14.99 -1.85 -17.50
C THR A 70 15.23 -3.09 -16.64
N VAL A 71 15.28 -4.29 -17.24
CA VAL A 71 15.54 -5.53 -16.48
C VAL A 71 16.87 -5.47 -15.75
N GLU A 72 17.92 -5.00 -16.40
CA GLU A 72 19.25 -4.86 -15.81
C GLU A 72 19.28 -3.86 -14.63
N ARG A 73 18.53 -2.76 -14.73
CA ARG A 73 18.37 -1.81 -13.62
C ARG A 73 17.66 -2.44 -12.42
N TYR A 74 16.60 -3.20 -12.64
CA TYR A 74 15.91 -3.90 -11.55
C TYR A 74 16.76 -5.03 -10.94
N LEU A 75 17.49 -5.80 -11.76
CA LEU A 75 18.39 -6.85 -11.29
C LEU A 75 19.58 -6.29 -10.48
N SER A 76 20.18 -5.18 -10.91
CA SER A 76 21.28 -4.55 -10.18
C SER A 76 20.84 -3.95 -8.83
N LEU A 77 19.70 -3.26 -8.79
CA LEU A 77 19.12 -2.78 -7.53
C LEU A 77 18.74 -3.95 -6.59
N SER A 78 18.24 -5.05 -7.15
CA SER A 78 17.93 -6.27 -6.39
C SER A 78 19.19 -6.93 -5.81
N ALA A 79 20.29 -6.95 -6.57
CA ALA A 79 21.57 -7.47 -6.07
C ALA A 79 22.08 -6.63 -4.88
N GLN A 80 22.02 -5.31 -5.01
CA GLN A 80 22.42 -4.36 -3.95
C GLN A 80 21.58 -4.55 -2.67
N ALA A 81 20.26 -4.72 -2.80
CA ALA A 81 19.39 -4.98 -1.65
C ALA A 81 19.64 -6.34 -0.97
N LEU A 82 20.17 -7.34 -1.68
CA LEU A 82 20.57 -8.64 -1.13
C LEU A 82 22.01 -8.67 -0.59
N GLU A 83 22.76 -7.58 -0.77
CA GLU A 83 24.14 -7.40 -0.32
C GLU A 83 24.25 -6.45 0.88
N GLY A 84 23.13 -5.88 1.33
CA GLY A 84 23.03 -5.12 2.58
C GLY A 84 23.18 -5.98 3.83
N GLU A 85 23.39 -5.32 4.97
CA GLU A 85 23.53 -5.96 6.29
C GLU A 85 22.24 -6.70 6.70
N GLU A 86 21.08 -6.07 6.45
CA GLU A 86 19.78 -6.69 6.62
C GLU A 86 19.33 -7.35 5.30
N LYS A 87 19.10 -8.67 5.34
CA LYS A 87 18.67 -9.43 4.15
C LYS A 87 17.15 -9.52 4.10
N PRO A 88 16.48 -8.99 3.07
CA PRO A 88 15.03 -9.06 2.95
C PRO A 88 14.58 -10.50 2.70
N GLU A 89 13.51 -10.91 3.40
CA GLU A 89 12.82 -12.19 3.17
C GLU A 89 11.97 -12.16 1.92
N PHE A 90 11.41 -10.98 1.60
CA PHE A 90 10.62 -10.75 0.39
C PHE A 90 11.15 -9.57 -0.39
N MET A 91 11.20 -9.72 -1.71
CA MET A 91 11.52 -8.63 -2.63
C MET A 91 10.37 -8.41 -3.61
N VAL A 92 9.88 -7.18 -3.68
CA VAL A 92 8.77 -6.80 -4.55
C VAL A 92 9.22 -5.79 -5.60
N TRP A 93 8.82 -6.03 -6.84
CA TRP A 93 9.01 -5.11 -7.96
C TRP A 93 7.64 -4.53 -8.36
N PRO A 94 7.57 -3.26 -8.79
CA PRO A 94 6.34 -2.68 -9.32
C PRO A 94 5.97 -3.33 -10.66
N GLU A 95 4.69 -3.27 -11.04
CA GLU A 95 4.15 -3.82 -12.30
C GLU A 95 5.00 -3.47 -13.53
N THR A 96 5.45 -2.21 -13.62
CA THR A 96 6.23 -1.72 -14.77
C THR A 96 7.71 -2.14 -14.79
N ALA A 97 8.17 -2.97 -13.86
CA ALA A 97 9.54 -3.49 -13.82
C ALA A 97 9.83 -4.53 -14.93
N LEU A 98 8.79 -5.20 -15.44
CA LEU A 98 8.88 -6.10 -16.59
C LEU A 98 8.14 -5.46 -17.77
N PRO A 99 8.83 -4.69 -18.64
CA PRO A 99 8.22 -4.00 -19.79
C PRO A 99 7.94 -4.96 -20.98
N PHE A 100 7.42 -6.15 -20.66
CA PHE A 100 7.11 -7.23 -21.59
C PHE A 100 6.21 -8.27 -20.91
N TYR A 101 5.56 -9.12 -21.71
CA TYR A 101 4.75 -10.22 -21.18
C TYR A 101 5.64 -11.42 -20.80
N PRO A 102 5.70 -11.84 -19.52
CA PRO A 102 6.70 -12.80 -19.04
C PRO A 102 6.72 -14.17 -19.72
N ALA A 103 5.58 -14.65 -20.24
CA ALA A 103 5.50 -15.95 -20.89
C ALA A 103 5.90 -15.95 -22.38
N ARG A 104 6.21 -14.77 -22.96
CA ARG A 104 6.57 -14.63 -24.39
C ARG A 104 7.94 -13.97 -24.62
N GLU A 105 8.66 -13.59 -23.57
CA GLU A 105 9.92 -12.83 -23.69
C GLU A 105 11.13 -13.63 -23.13
N PRO A 106 12.18 -13.88 -23.93
CA PRO A 106 13.41 -14.56 -23.47
C PRO A 106 14.12 -13.86 -22.30
N LEU A 107 13.96 -12.54 -22.14
CA LEU A 107 14.54 -11.77 -21.02
C LEU A 107 14.07 -12.27 -19.65
N MET A 108 12.90 -12.92 -19.56
CA MET A 108 12.43 -13.54 -18.32
C MET A 108 13.40 -14.62 -17.79
N ASN A 109 14.21 -15.23 -18.66
CA ASN A 109 15.23 -16.20 -18.25
C ASN A 109 16.37 -15.55 -17.46
N ARG A 110 16.69 -14.26 -17.68
CA ARG A 110 17.66 -13.50 -16.85
C ARG A 110 17.12 -13.37 -15.42
N VAL A 111 15.84 -13.01 -15.27
CA VAL A 111 15.16 -12.87 -13.97
C VAL A 111 15.11 -14.19 -13.23
N ARG A 112 14.67 -15.28 -13.90
CA ARG A 112 14.65 -16.63 -13.31
C ARG A 112 16.05 -17.12 -12.88
N THR A 113 17.08 -16.79 -13.67
CA THR A 113 18.46 -17.17 -13.34
C THR A 113 19.00 -16.41 -12.13
N PHE A 114 18.64 -15.13 -11.99
CA PHE A 114 18.96 -14.33 -10.81
C PHE A 114 18.32 -14.91 -9.54
N VAL A 115 17.00 -15.17 -9.57
CA VAL A 115 16.24 -15.72 -8.43
C VAL A 115 16.76 -17.10 -7.99
N ARG A 116 17.30 -17.92 -8.90
CA ARG A 116 17.87 -19.24 -8.56
C ARG A 116 19.32 -19.18 -8.05
N LYS A 117 20.01 -18.04 -8.18
CA LYS A 117 21.46 -17.91 -7.86
C LYS A 117 21.71 -17.26 -6.49
N LYS A 118 20.72 -16.56 -5.93
CA LYS A 118 20.75 -15.96 -4.60
C LYS A 118 19.91 -16.81 -3.65
#